data_AF-A0A395H411-F1
#
_entry.id   AF-A0A395H411-F1
#
_cell.length_a   1.000
_cell.length_b   1.000
_cell.length_c   1.000
_cell.angle_alpha   90.00
_cell.angle_beta   90.00
_cell.angle_gamma   90.00
#
_symmetry.space_group_name_H-M   'P 1'
#
loop_
_entity.id
_entity.type
_entity.pdbx_description
1 polymer ?
#
loop_
_entity_poly.entity_id
_entity_poly.type
_entity_poly.pdbx_seq_one_letter_code
_entity_poly.pdbx_strand_id
1 'polypeptide(L)'
;MWYFDQSGELTFETRATGILSTQPINEDAKVPWGTCVADGVMAPYHQHLFNLRIDPAVGGHKNNFASTDSVFIPWDDNLNPLGTRFITQQHIMDRAVTVEDDISKGRVFNILNENVKNPVSQTPIGYKLVPHRSQMLLARPGSWHWRRSEFCESPIWVTKYKDRQLFFAGGYTNQSLGGTGIKSWVNECRDSVRNEDIVIWHTYGFTHNPRVEDIPVMSAEITQGLQPPAAVSCRTVSLTPHVCGWAWPRHLVKGCDRPGSGRGEEAT
;
A
#
# COMPACT_ATOMS: atom_id res chain seq x y z
N MET A 1 -8.35 -8.96 -4.16
CA MET A 1 -8.74 -8.40 -5.46
C MET A 1 -7.77 -7.30 -5.82
N TRP A 2 -7.51 -7.14 -7.11
CA TRP A 2 -6.62 -6.12 -7.64
C TRP A 2 -7.44 -5.15 -8.48
N TYR A 3 -7.36 -3.86 -8.17
CA TYR A 3 -7.99 -2.82 -8.97
C TYR A 3 -6.91 -1.96 -9.61
N PHE A 4 -7.13 -1.64 -10.88
CA PHE A 4 -6.35 -0.70 -11.65
C PHE A 4 -7.30 0.38 -12.10
N ASP A 5 -6.97 1.64 -11.82
CA ASP A 5 -7.79 2.77 -12.27
C ASP A 5 -7.10 3.57 -13.37
N GLN A 6 -7.84 4.53 -13.95
CA GLN A 6 -7.33 5.40 -15.01
C GLN A 6 -6.40 6.51 -14.50
N SER A 7 -6.26 6.66 -13.18
CA SER A 7 -5.28 7.56 -12.59
C SER A 7 -3.89 6.91 -12.47
N GLY A 8 -3.81 5.59 -12.70
CA GLY A 8 -2.59 4.79 -12.54
C GLY A 8 -2.44 4.22 -11.14
N GLU A 9 -3.50 4.26 -10.32
CA GLU A 9 -3.51 3.66 -8.99
C GLU A 9 -3.67 2.14 -9.07
N LEU A 10 -2.91 1.45 -8.22
CA LEU A 10 -3.06 0.01 -7.97
C LEU A 10 -3.58 -0.20 -6.54
N THR A 11 -4.72 -0.87 -6.42
CA THR A 11 -5.35 -1.14 -5.12
C THR A 11 -5.43 -2.64 -4.89
N PHE A 12 -4.96 -3.08 -3.73
CA PHE A 12 -5.11 -4.46 -3.27
C PHE A 12 -6.16 -4.52 -2.16
N GLU A 13 -7.19 -5.32 -2.37
CA GLU A 13 -8.28 -5.50 -1.43
C GLU A 13 -8.39 -6.94 -0.96
N THR A 14 -8.53 -7.13 0.34
CA THR A 14 -8.82 -8.43 0.95
C THR A 14 -10.21 -8.40 1.55
N ARG A 15 -11.02 -9.42 1.24
CA ARG A 15 -12.34 -9.65 1.86
C ARG A 15 -12.30 -10.95 2.63
N ALA A 16 -12.44 -10.89 3.95
CA ALA A 16 -12.64 -12.06 4.79
C ALA A 16 -14.14 -12.34 4.89
N THR A 17 -14.56 -13.56 4.56
CA THR A 17 -15.93 -14.08 4.69
C THR A 17 -15.84 -15.58 4.94
N GLY A 18 -16.94 -16.32 4.87
CA GLY A 18 -17.00 -17.76 5.12
C GLY A 18 -17.57 -18.05 6.50
N ILE A 19 -17.08 -19.11 7.15
CA ILE A 19 -17.62 -19.61 8.42
C ILE A 19 -16.51 -19.55 9.47
N LEU A 20 -16.86 -19.11 10.68
CA LEU A 20 -15.95 -19.10 11.81
C LEU A 20 -15.44 -20.51 12.12
N SER A 21 -14.16 -20.63 12.49
CA SER A 21 -13.70 -21.80 13.23
C SER A 21 -14.29 -21.75 14.64
N THR A 22 -14.99 -22.79 15.05
CA THR A 22 -15.71 -22.83 16.33
C THR A 22 -15.14 -23.87 17.28
N GLN A 23 -15.45 -23.72 18.56
CA GLN A 23 -15.10 -24.61 19.67
C GLN A 23 -16.33 -24.83 20.55
N PRO A 24 -16.46 -25.99 21.22
CA PRO A 24 -17.54 -26.22 22.16
C PRO A 24 -17.40 -25.33 23.41
N ILE A 25 -18.52 -24.89 23.97
CA ILE A 25 -18.60 -24.18 25.25
C ILE A 25 -19.86 -24.61 26.01
N ASN A 26 -19.82 -24.63 27.34
CA ASN A 26 -21.02 -24.87 28.14
C ASN A 26 -21.92 -23.62 28.13
N GLU A 27 -23.25 -23.80 28.23
CA GLU A 27 -24.24 -22.72 28.09
C GLU A 27 -23.99 -21.50 29.00
N ASP A 28 -23.63 -21.73 30.26
CA ASP A 28 -23.39 -20.66 31.24
C ASP A 28 -21.94 -20.16 31.27
N ALA A 29 -21.05 -20.75 30.48
CA ALA A 29 -19.63 -20.40 30.51
C ALA A 29 -19.33 -19.16 29.66
N LYS A 30 -18.51 -18.26 30.22
CA LYS A 30 -17.97 -17.09 29.53
C LYS A 30 -16.45 -17.10 29.62
N VAL A 31 -15.79 -16.77 28.52
CA VAL A 31 -14.32 -16.75 28.43
C VAL A 31 -13.84 -15.43 27.83
N PRO A 32 -12.70 -14.89 28.27
CA PRO A 32 -12.16 -13.63 27.76
C PRO A 32 -11.37 -13.76 26.44
N TRP A 33 -11.34 -14.95 25.83
CA TRP A 33 -10.58 -15.25 24.60
C TRP A 33 -11.46 -15.73 23.43
N GLY A 34 -12.77 -15.51 23.51
CA GLY A 34 -13.72 -15.90 22.48
C GLY A 34 -15.12 -15.40 22.78
N THR A 35 -15.97 -15.40 21.75
CA THR A 35 -17.37 -14.99 21.83
C THR A 35 -18.27 -16.21 21.72
N CYS A 36 -19.24 -16.37 22.62
CA CYS A 36 -20.33 -17.33 22.41
C CYS A 36 -21.23 -16.81 21.28
N VAL A 37 -21.27 -17.51 20.15
CA VAL A 37 -21.97 -17.07 18.92
C VAL A 37 -23.26 -17.84 18.68
N ALA A 38 -23.44 -18.99 19.32
CA ALA A 38 -24.69 -19.75 19.37
C ALA A 38 -24.68 -20.68 20.58
N ASP A 39 -25.82 -21.30 20.90
CA ASP A 39 -25.94 -22.24 22.02
C ASP A 39 -24.91 -23.37 21.90
N GLY A 40 -24.01 -23.44 22.88
CA GLY A 40 -22.94 -24.44 22.91
C GLY A 40 -21.74 -24.17 21.98
N VAL A 41 -21.71 -23.02 21.29
CA VAL A 41 -20.73 -22.70 20.24
C VAL A 41 -19.99 -21.39 20.54
N MET A 42 -18.68 -21.48 20.73
CA MET A 42 -17.79 -20.34 20.93
C MET A 42 -16.82 -20.18 19.75
N ALA A 43 -16.62 -18.95 19.31
CA ALA A 43 -15.61 -18.61 18.32
C ALA A 43 -14.41 -17.92 19.01
N PRO A 44 -13.21 -18.52 19.00
CA PRO A 44 -12.04 -17.94 19.64
C PRO A 44 -11.57 -16.68 18.89
N TYR A 45 -11.01 -15.73 19.63
CA TYR A 45 -10.36 -14.56 19.05
C TYR A 45 -9.15 -14.99 18.22
N HIS A 46 -8.97 -14.38 17.06
CA HIS A 46 -7.89 -14.74 16.14
C HIS A 46 -7.46 -13.54 15.28
N GLN A 47 -6.29 -13.66 14.65
CA GLN A 47 -5.80 -12.67 13.69
C GLN A 47 -5.64 -13.30 12.31
N HIS A 48 -5.97 -12.52 11.28
CA HIS A 48 -5.63 -12.82 9.89
C HIS A 48 -4.51 -11.88 9.48
N LEU A 49 -3.28 -12.37 9.35
CA LEU A 49 -2.12 -11.55 8.97
C LEU A 49 -1.63 -11.98 7.59
N PHE A 50 -1.56 -11.01 6.70
CA PHE A 50 -1.15 -11.14 5.31
C PHE A 50 0.19 -10.43 5.11
N ASN A 51 0.91 -10.84 4.09
CA ASN A 51 2.09 -10.12 3.65
C ASN A 51 2.09 -10.00 2.12
N LEU A 52 2.07 -8.77 1.65
CA LEU A 52 2.04 -8.44 0.24
C LEU A 52 3.47 -8.21 -0.27
N ARG A 53 3.92 -9.08 -1.19
CA ARG A 53 5.20 -8.93 -1.91
C ARG A 53 5.03 -7.99 -3.09
N ILE A 54 5.77 -6.88 -3.10
CA ILE A 54 5.81 -5.88 -4.16
C ILE A 54 7.24 -5.86 -4.72
N ASP A 55 7.37 -6.16 -6.01
CA ASP A 55 8.64 -6.23 -6.74
C ASP A 55 8.64 -5.10 -7.79
N PRO A 56 9.00 -3.87 -7.40
CA PRO A 56 8.79 -2.69 -8.22
C PRO A 56 9.79 -2.57 -9.37
N ALA A 57 9.32 -1.98 -10.47
CA ALA A 57 10.15 -1.54 -11.59
C ALA A 57 9.78 -0.11 -12.02
N VAL A 58 9.75 0.83 -11.07
CA VAL A 58 9.35 2.22 -11.31
C VAL A 58 10.40 2.92 -12.18
N GLY A 59 10.09 3.17 -13.45
CA GLY A 59 11.07 3.73 -14.39
C GLY A 59 12.30 2.83 -14.61
N GLY A 60 12.17 1.52 -14.37
CA GLY A 60 13.26 0.53 -14.40
C GLY A 60 13.49 -0.15 -13.04
N HIS A 61 14.40 -1.12 -13.00
CA HIS A 61 14.65 -1.99 -11.84
C HIS A 61 15.50 -1.36 -10.73
N LYS A 62 16.15 -0.22 -10.98
CA LYS A 62 16.95 0.46 -9.95
C LYS A 62 16.05 1.38 -9.13
N ASN A 63 15.53 0.86 -8.03
CA ASN A 63 14.58 1.56 -7.18
C ASN A 63 15.13 1.73 -5.76
N ASN A 64 14.46 2.61 -5.02
CA ASN A 64 14.72 2.96 -3.63
C ASN A 64 13.43 2.82 -2.85
N PHE A 65 13.54 2.47 -1.57
CA PHE A 65 12.44 2.60 -0.64
C PHE A 65 12.72 3.72 0.36
N ALA A 66 11.71 4.55 0.64
CA ALA A 66 11.83 5.66 1.57
C ALA A 66 10.59 5.77 2.46
N SER A 67 10.79 6.12 3.72
CA SER A 67 9.72 6.62 4.59
C SER A 67 9.75 8.14 4.59
N THR A 68 8.59 8.79 4.54
CA THR A 68 8.47 10.24 4.60
C THR A 68 7.47 10.63 5.68
N ASP A 69 7.94 11.43 6.63
CA ASP A 69 7.16 11.96 7.73
C ASP A 69 6.76 13.41 7.46
N SER A 70 5.57 13.81 7.89
CA SER A 70 5.18 15.21 7.97
C SER A 70 5.44 15.71 9.39
N VAL A 71 6.30 16.72 9.53
CA VAL A 71 6.71 17.24 10.84
C VAL A 71 6.54 18.75 10.90
N PHE A 72 6.08 19.25 12.02
CA PHE A 72 6.05 20.70 12.26
C PHE A 72 7.48 21.25 12.29
N ILE A 73 7.64 22.51 11.91
CA ILE A 73 8.88 23.24 12.19
C ILE A 73 8.69 24.02 13.49
N PRO A 74 9.72 24.15 14.35
CA PRO A 74 9.64 24.95 15.55
C PRO A 74 9.18 26.38 15.28
N TRP A 75 8.69 27.05 16.32
CA TRP A 75 8.44 28.49 16.27
C TRP A 75 9.74 29.23 15.96
N ASP A 76 9.66 30.19 15.05
CA ASP A 76 10.79 31.03 14.66
C ASP A 76 10.25 32.37 14.13
N ASP A 77 10.77 33.48 14.63
CA ASP A 77 10.22 34.82 14.32
C ASP A 77 10.30 35.19 12.83
N ASN A 78 11.20 34.56 12.06
CA ASN A 78 11.37 34.82 10.64
C ASN A 78 10.75 33.73 9.76
N LEU A 79 11.05 32.47 10.09
CA LEU A 79 10.72 31.31 9.29
C LEU A 79 9.35 30.75 9.64
N ASN A 80 8.88 30.83 10.88
CA ASN A 80 7.59 30.30 11.31
C ASN A 80 6.91 31.15 12.42
N PRO A 81 6.69 32.46 12.20
CA PRO A 81 6.22 33.37 13.25
C PRO A 81 4.81 33.07 13.75
N LEU A 82 4.05 32.25 13.01
CA LEU A 82 2.68 31.88 13.34
C LEU A 82 2.55 30.40 13.74
N GLY A 83 3.65 29.63 13.75
CA GLY A 83 3.62 28.22 14.13
C GLY A 83 2.85 27.28 13.19
N THR A 84 2.44 27.73 12.00
CA THR A 84 1.55 26.98 11.10
C THR A 84 2.27 26.11 10.07
N ARG A 85 3.59 26.22 9.96
CA ARG A 85 4.36 25.53 8.93
C ARG A 85 4.74 24.11 9.34
N PHE A 86 4.83 23.24 8.34
CA PHE A 86 5.37 21.89 8.45
C PHE A 86 6.20 21.58 7.21
N ILE A 87 7.08 20.60 7.34
CA ILE A 87 7.93 20.10 6.26
C ILE A 87 7.79 18.58 6.15
N THR A 88 8.32 18.03 5.07
CA THR A 88 8.52 16.59 4.96
C THR A 88 9.96 16.22 5.31
N GLN A 89 10.12 15.17 6.09
CA GLN A 89 11.43 14.56 6.35
C GLN A 89 11.44 13.17 5.72
N GLN A 90 12.29 12.99 4.72
CA GLN A 90 12.43 11.73 4.00
C GLN A 90 13.67 10.97 4.47
N HIS A 91 13.50 9.69 4.76
CA HIS A 91 14.57 8.76 5.07
C HIS A 91 14.58 7.66 4.00
N ILE A 92 15.68 7.56 3.24
CA ILE A 92 15.89 6.54 2.20
C ILE A 92 16.65 5.38 2.83
N MET A 93 16.20 4.15 2.56
CA MET A 93 16.82 2.95 3.11
C MET A 93 18.04 2.55 2.27
N ASP A 94 19.23 2.56 2.87
CA ASP A 94 20.47 2.15 2.18
C ASP A 94 20.70 0.62 2.21
N ARG A 95 20.18 -0.04 3.25
CA ARG A 95 20.33 -1.49 3.51
C ARG A 95 18.99 -2.17 3.74
N ALA A 96 18.94 -3.48 3.49
CA ALA A 96 17.79 -4.32 3.80
C ALA A 96 17.42 -4.19 5.28
N VAL A 97 16.15 -3.90 5.56
CA VAL A 97 15.70 -3.45 6.87
C VAL A 97 14.19 -3.61 7.05
N THR A 98 13.74 -3.61 8.30
CA THR A 98 12.34 -3.38 8.71
C THR A 98 12.06 -1.89 8.83
N VAL A 99 10.86 -1.45 8.45
CA VAL A 99 10.47 -0.05 8.58
C VAL A 99 9.16 0.04 9.36
N GLU A 100 9.22 0.64 10.55
CA GLU A 100 8.03 0.87 11.37
C GLU A 100 7.15 1.99 10.80
N ASP A 101 5.85 1.87 11.04
CA ASP A 101 4.88 2.91 10.71
C ASP A 101 4.66 3.87 11.90
N ASP A 102 4.33 5.11 11.61
CA ASP A 102 4.05 6.15 12.62
C ASP A 102 2.89 7.02 12.16
N ILE A 103 1.70 6.69 12.66
CA ILE A 103 0.45 7.41 12.36
C ILE A 103 0.54 8.86 12.83
N SER A 104 1.22 9.12 13.96
CA SER A 104 1.29 10.46 14.55
C SER A 104 2.03 11.46 13.67
N LYS A 105 2.91 10.97 12.79
CA LYS A 105 3.66 11.76 11.81
C LYS A 105 3.06 11.72 10.40
N GLY A 106 1.91 11.07 10.24
CA GLY A 106 1.32 10.82 8.94
C GLY A 106 2.30 10.13 7.99
N ARG A 107 3.11 9.18 8.50
CA ARG A 107 4.17 8.51 7.73
C ARG A 107 3.61 7.92 6.45
N VAL A 108 4.33 8.13 5.34
CA VAL A 108 4.03 7.52 4.05
C VAL A 108 5.26 6.82 3.52
N PHE A 109 5.02 5.79 2.71
CA PHE A 109 6.09 5.00 2.12
C PHE A 109 6.17 5.30 0.63
N ASN A 110 7.38 5.45 0.11
CA ASN A 110 7.61 5.79 -1.29
C ASN A 110 8.59 4.81 -1.92
N ILE A 111 8.27 4.38 -3.13
CA ILE A 111 9.13 3.62 -4.03
C ILE A 111 9.59 4.59 -5.09
N LEU A 112 10.89 4.89 -5.13
CA LEU A 112 11.45 5.97 -5.93
C LEU A 112 12.49 5.45 -6.91
N ASN A 113 12.67 6.16 -8.03
CA ASN A 113 13.80 5.96 -8.93
C ASN A 113 14.62 7.25 -9.03
N GLU A 114 15.77 7.29 -8.36
CA GLU A 114 16.65 8.47 -8.32
C GLU A 114 17.32 8.79 -9.67
N ASN A 115 17.32 7.84 -10.61
CA ASN A 115 17.91 8.03 -11.94
C ASN A 115 16.97 8.77 -12.91
N VAL A 116 15.69 8.90 -12.56
CA VAL A 116 14.68 9.55 -13.40
C VAL A 116 14.01 10.66 -12.61
N LYS A 117 14.25 11.91 -13.02
CA LYS A 117 13.67 13.10 -12.39
C LYS A 117 12.40 13.52 -13.09
N ASN A 118 11.40 13.90 -12.31
CA ASN A 118 10.23 14.60 -12.82
C ASN A 118 10.62 16.03 -13.24
N PRO A 119 10.27 16.50 -14.45
CA PRO A 119 10.68 17.82 -14.93
C PRO A 119 9.95 18.99 -14.25
N VAL A 120 8.83 18.74 -13.58
CA VAL A 120 8.05 19.77 -12.86
C VAL A 120 8.50 19.86 -11.41
N SER A 121 8.45 18.76 -10.66
CA SER A 121 8.79 18.77 -9.23
C SER A 121 10.30 18.77 -8.97
N GLN A 122 11.12 18.46 -9.97
CA GLN A 122 12.59 18.30 -9.85
C GLN A 122 13.02 17.22 -8.84
N THR A 123 12.08 16.35 -8.44
CA THR A 123 12.31 15.20 -7.56
C THR A 123 12.34 13.89 -8.36
N PRO A 124 12.88 12.80 -7.80
CA PRO A 124 12.72 11.46 -8.36
C PRO A 124 11.24 11.11 -8.65
N ILE A 125 10.98 10.37 -9.72
CA ILE A 125 9.66 9.76 -9.96
C ILE A 125 9.42 8.61 -8.97
N GLY A 126 8.16 8.27 -8.70
CA GLY A 126 7.85 7.22 -7.75
C GLY A 126 6.41 6.70 -7.76
N TYR A 127 6.18 5.74 -6.88
CA TYR A 127 4.85 5.38 -6.38
C TYR A 127 4.84 5.56 -4.87
N LYS A 128 3.71 6.04 -4.35
CA LYS A 128 3.47 6.10 -2.91
C LYS A 128 2.72 4.85 -2.51
N LEU A 129 3.22 4.13 -1.53
CA LEU A 129 2.51 3.04 -0.87
C LEU A 129 1.75 3.63 0.34
N VAL A 130 0.43 3.55 0.29
CA VAL A 130 -0.47 3.85 1.41
C VAL A 130 -0.82 2.52 2.07
N PRO A 131 -0.20 2.21 3.22
CA PRO A 131 -0.36 0.91 3.86
C PRO A 131 -1.76 0.78 4.47
N HIS A 132 -2.27 -0.44 4.49
CA HIS A 132 -3.33 -0.75 5.45
C HIS A 132 -2.69 -0.86 6.84
N ARG A 133 -3.15 -0.01 7.76
CA ARG A 133 -2.62 0.02 9.11
C ARG A 133 -3.44 -0.90 10.01
N SER A 134 -2.79 -1.92 10.53
CA SER A 134 -3.41 -2.90 11.41
C SER A 134 -2.52 -3.19 12.62
N GLN A 135 -3.12 -3.76 13.66
CA GLN A 135 -2.35 -4.32 14.77
C GLN A 135 -1.48 -5.47 14.26
N MET A 136 -0.20 -5.48 14.66
CA MET A 136 0.73 -6.57 14.38
C MET A 136 0.41 -7.81 15.25
N LEU A 137 1.24 -8.85 15.16
CA LEU A 137 1.00 -10.11 15.86
C LEU A 137 0.88 -9.92 17.39
N LEU A 138 -0.22 -10.42 17.95
CA LEU A 138 -0.50 -10.42 19.38
C LEU A 138 0.21 -11.56 20.13
N ALA A 139 0.55 -12.64 19.42
CA ALA A 139 1.25 -13.75 20.03
C ALA A 139 2.59 -13.30 20.61
N ARG A 140 2.83 -13.67 21.87
CA ARG A 140 4.00 -13.19 22.63
C ARG A 140 5.32 -13.57 21.94
N PRO A 141 6.35 -12.70 22.01
CA PRO A 141 7.70 -13.06 21.66
C PRO A 141 8.14 -14.36 22.35
N GLY A 142 8.78 -15.25 21.59
CA GLY A 142 9.21 -16.57 22.06
C GLY A 142 8.20 -17.72 21.85
N SER A 143 6.92 -17.42 21.59
CA SER A 143 5.89 -18.43 21.24
C SER A 143 6.13 -19.06 19.86
N TRP A 144 5.51 -20.20 19.58
CA TRP A 144 5.59 -20.83 18.26
C TRP A 144 5.00 -19.97 17.15
N HIS A 145 3.88 -19.28 17.41
CA HIS A 145 3.29 -18.34 16.45
C HIS A 145 4.26 -17.22 16.11
N TRP A 146 4.92 -16.64 17.12
CA TRP A 146 5.91 -15.59 16.90
C TRP A 146 7.12 -16.09 16.11
N ARG A 147 7.71 -17.22 16.51
CA ARG A 147 8.90 -17.79 15.82
C ARG A 147 8.64 -18.15 14.36
N ARG A 148 7.42 -18.60 14.03
CA ARG A 148 7.07 -19.09 12.69
C ARG A 148 6.50 -17.99 11.79
N SER A 149 6.11 -16.85 12.36
CA SER A 149 5.49 -15.71 11.66
C SER A 149 6.31 -14.44 11.83
N GLU A 150 7.63 -14.54 11.64
CA GLU A 150 8.59 -13.44 11.86
C GLU A 150 8.26 -12.17 11.05
N PHE A 151 7.62 -12.34 9.89
CA PHE A 151 7.15 -11.24 9.04
C PHE A 151 6.15 -10.30 9.75
N CYS A 152 5.55 -10.74 10.85
CA CYS A 152 4.61 -9.95 11.64
C CYS A 152 5.28 -9.06 12.68
N GLU A 153 6.61 -9.04 12.78
CA GLU A 153 7.32 -8.15 13.70
C GLU A 153 7.36 -6.69 13.24
N SER A 154 7.12 -6.44 11.96
CA SER A 154 7.14 -5.09 11.37
C SER A 154 6.13 -4.99 10.22
N PRO A 155 5.47 -3.83 10.02
CA PRO A 155 4.49 -3.65 8.96
C PRO A 155 5.12 -3.59 7.56
N ILE A 156 6.40 -3.24 7.45
CA ILE A 156 7.11 -3.11 6.19
C ILE A 156 8.50 -3.71 6.30
N TRP A 157 8.88 -4.49 5.29
CA TRP A 157 10.23 -5.02 5.11
C TRP A 157 10.75 -4.65 3.72
N VAL A 158 12.04 -4.36 3.64
CA VAL A 158 12.73 -4.09 2.38
C VAL A 158 13.90 -5.04 2.26
N THR A 159 13.94 -5.79 1.16
CA THR A 159 15.04 -6.70 0.84
C THR A 159 15.61 -6.39 -0.54
N LYS A 160 16.85 -6.76 -0.79
CA LYS A 160 17.36 -6.85 -2.17
C LYS A 160 16.67 -8.03 -2.86
N TYR A 161 16.36 -7.89 -4.15
CA TYR A 161 15.85 -8.98 -4.95
C TYR A 161 16.86 -10.14 -4.98
N LYS A 162 16.34 -11.35 -4.77
CA LYS A 162 17.06 -12.61 -5.01
C LYS A 162 16.08 -13.63 -5.57
N ASP A 163 16.54 -14.41 -6.55
CA ASP A 163 15.76 -15.49 -7.11
C ASP A 163 15.24 -16.42 -6.01
N ARG A 164 13.99 -16.88 -6.18
CA ARG A 164 13.31 -17.83 -5.29
C ARG A 164 13.01 -17.32 -3.87
N GLN A 165 13.33 -16.07 -3.53
CA GLN A 165 12.81 -15.42 -2.31
C GLN A 165 11.37 -14.94 -2.54
N LEU A 166 10.44 -15.89 -2.50
CA LEU A 166 9.01 -15.66 -2.80
C LEU A 166 8.11 -15.69 -1.56
N PHE A 167 8.50 -16.45 -0.53
CA PHE A 167 7.64 -16.76 0.62
C PHE A 167 8.20 -16.19 1.91
N PHE A 168 7.56 -15.13 2.42
CA PHE A 168 7.99 -14.35 3.60
C PHE A 168 8.13 -15.17 4.90
N ALA A 169 7.46 -16.33 5.01
CA ALA A 169 7.58 -17.25 6.15
C ALA A 169 8.52 -18.45 5.86
N GLY A 170 9.21 -18.45 4.72
CA GLY A 170 10.03 -19.56 4.23
C GLY A 170 9.29 -20.51 3.29
N GLY A 171 10.04 -21.37 2.61
CA GLY A 171 9.49 -22.28 1.58
C GLY A 171 8.69 -23.47 2.10
N TYR A 172 8.88 -23.86 3.36
CA TYR A 172 8.22 -25.02 3.98
C TYR A 172 7.66 -24.63 5.35
N THR A 173 6.39 -24.22 5.38
CA THR A 173 5.74 -23.65 6.58
C THR A 173 5.06 -24.70 7.46
N ASN A 174 4.64 -25.83 6.89
CA ASN A 174 3.98 -26.89 7.65
C ASN A 174 4.93 -27.48 8.70
N GLN A 175 4.53 -27.46 9.97
CA GLN A 175 5.35 -27.88 11.12
C GLN A 175 6.73 -27.20 11.23
N SER A 176 6.92 -26.02 10.62
CA SER A 176 8.19 -25.29 10.68
C SER A 176 8.57 -24.91 12.11
N LEU A 177 9.88 -24.79 12.37
CA LEU A 177 10.40 -24.29 13.65
C LEU A 177 10.62 -22.76 13.65
N GLY A 178 10.41 -22.10 12.51
CA GLY A 178 10.77 -20.70 12.29
C GLY A 178 12.17 -20.52 11.73
N GLY A 179 12.65 -19.28 11.61
CA GLY A 179 14.04 -18.97 11.25
C GLY A 179 14.41 -19.13 9.77
N THR A 180 13.43 -19.32 8.87
CA THR A 180 13.68 -19.47 7.43
C THR A 180 12.99 -18.40 6.59
N GLY A 181 12.39 -17.40 7.25
CA GLY A 181 11.60 -16.36 6.62
C GLY A 181 12.38 -15.09 6.32
N ILE A 182 11.63 -14.03 6.05
CA ILE A 182 12.15 -12.71 5.68
C ILE A 182 13.09 -12.11 6.71
N LYS A 183 12.86 -12.36 8.00
CA LYS A 183 13.71 -11.86 9.08
C LYS A 183 15.11 -12.46 9.01
N SER A 184 15.24 -13.74 8.68
CA SER A 184 16.55 -14.37 8.44
C SER A 184 17.26 -13.72 7.25
N TRP A 185 16.55 -13.48 6.13
CA TRP A 185 17.15 -12.85 4.95
C TRP A 185 17.72 -11.45 5.23
N VAL A 186 16.98 -10.64 5.98
CA VAL A 186 17.42 -9.29 6.38
C VAL A 186 18.61 -9.34 7.33
N ASN A 187 18.61 -10.26 8.30
CA ASN A 187 19.65 -10.35 9.32
C ASN A 187 20.97 -10.93 8.79
N GLU A 188 20.93 -11.85 7.83
CA GLU A 188 22.13 -12.56 7.36
C GLU A 188 23.07 -11.70 6.52
N CYS A 189 22.54 -10.91 5.58
CA CYS A 189 23.39 -10.22 4.60
C CYS A 189 23.30 -8.69 4.62
N ARG A 190 22.29 -8.09 5.28
CA ARG A 190 22.04 -6.63 5.27
C ARG A 190 22.39 -6.01 3.91
N ASP A 191 21.85 -6.60 2.85
CA ASP A 191 22.19 -6.26 1.47
C ASP A 191 21.95 -4.77 1.20
N SER A 192 22.67 -4.16 0.26
CA SER A 192 22.34 -2.80 -0.17
C SER A 192 21.03 -2.81 -0.96
N VAL A 193 20.16 -1.82 -0.69
CA VAL A 193 18.83 -1.70 -1.30
C VAL A 193 18.58 -0.31 -1.91
N ARG A 194 19.55 0.60 -1.87
CA ARG A 194 19.43 1.90 -2.53
C ARG A 194 19.97 1.80 -3.96
N ASN A 195 19.12 2.17 -4.92
CA ASN A 195 19.37 2.21 -6.35
C ASN A 195 19.65 0.82 -6.92
N GLU A 196 18.95 -0.17 -6.37
CA GLU A 196 19.11 -1.59 -6.61
C GLU A 196 17.76 -2.21 -6.98
N ASP A 197 17.78 -3.47 -7.40
CA ASP A 197 16.58 -4.28 -7.53
C ASP A 197 16.12 -4.72 -6.13
N ILE A 198 14.92 -4.29 -5.74
CA ILE A 198 14.41 -4.42 -4.37
C ILE A 198 13.07 -5.13 -4.34
N VAL A 199 12.73 -5.68 -3.19
CA VAL A 199 11.41 -6.21 -2.91
C VAL A 199 10.90 -5.61 -1.61
N ILE A 200 9.67 -5.13 -1.63
CA ILE A 200 8.96 -4.58 -0.48
C ILE A 200 7.92 -5.59 -0.03
N TRP A 201 7.83 -5.79 1.27
CA TRP A 201 6.92 -6.74 1.86
C TRP A 201 6.07 -6.02 2.89
N HIS A 202 4.79 -5.84 2.58
CA HIS A 202 3.86 -5.14 3.45
C HIS A 202 3.03 -6.13 4.25
N THR A 203 3.28 -6.18 5.56
CA THR A 203 2.48 -6.95 6.50
C THR A 203 1.31 -6.13 6.99
N TYR A 204 0.11 -6.71 6.91
CA TYR A 204 -1.14 -6.10 7.38
C TYR A 204 -2.15 -7.19 7.72
N GLY A 205 -3.26 -6.84 8.36
CA GLY A 205 -4.27 -7.82 8.70
C GLY A 205 -5.44 -7.30 9.51
N PHE A 206 -6.15 -8.24 10.14
CA PHE A 206 -7.31 -7.97 10.97
C PHE A 206 -7.16 -8.69 12.31
N THR A 207 -7.49 -8.00 13.40
CA THR A 207 -7.70 -8.64 14.70
C THR A 207 -9.20 -8.89 14.85
N HIS A 208 -9.59 -10.16 14.77
CA HIS A 208 -10.99 -10.55 14.73
C HIS A 208 -11.45 -11.04 16.11
N ASN A 209 -12.30 -10.22 16.74
CA ASN A 209 -13.11 -10.59 17.90
C ASN A 209 -14.51 -10.92 17.38
N PRO A 210 -14.86 -12.20 17.20
CA PRO A 210 -16.08 -12.57 16.48
C PRO A 210 -17.34 -12.06 17.15
N ARG A 211 -18.37 -11.81 16.35
CA ARG A 211 -19.69 -11.36 16.79
C ARG A 211 -20.75 -12.42 16.47
N VAL A 212 -21.93 -12.29 17.07
CA VAL A 212 -23.05 -13.23 16.83
C VAL A 212 -23.51 -13.17 15.38
N GLU A 213 -23.44 -12.00 14.73
CA GLU A 213 -23.80 -11.79 13.33
C GLU A 213 -22.89 -12.53 12.34
N ASP A 214 -21.76 -13.05 12.79
CA ASP A 214 -20.80 -13.77 11.95
C ASP A 214 -21.16 -15.28 11.80
N ILE A 215 -22.22 -15.76 12.47
CA ILE A 215 -22.80 -17.11 12.34
C ILE A 215 -24.15 -17.02 11.60
N PRO A 216 -24.54 -18.03 10.79
CA PRO A 216 -23.75 -19.19 10.34
C PRO A 216 -22.74 -18.86 9.24
N VAL A 217 -22.84 -17.68 8.63
CA VAL A 217 -21.94 -17.21 7.57
C VAL A 217 -21.61 -15.75 7.82
N MET A 218 -20.32 -15.46 7.85
CA MET A 218 -19.77 -14.14 8.12
C MET A 218 -19.95 -13.21 6.92
N SER A 219 -20.50 -12.02 7.17
CA SER A 219 -20.51 -10.93 6.19
C SER A 219 -19.07 -10.51 5.84
N ALA A 220 -18.86 -10.01 4.63
CA ALA A 220 -17.50 -9.67 4.20
C ALA A 220 -16.92 -8.51 5.02
N GLU A 221 -15.83 -8.77 5.77
CA GLU A 221 -14.97 -7.73 6.33
C GLU A 221 -13.91 -7.35 5.29
N ILE A 222 -13.78 -6.05 5.01
CA ILE A 222 -13.01 -5.54 3.87
C ILE A 222 -11.83 -4.69 4.35
N THR A 223 -10.65 -4.98 3.82
CA THR A 223 -9.46 -4.12 3.94
C THR A 223 -8.92 -3.78 2.57
N GLN A 224 -8.52 -2.53 2.39
CA GLN A 224 -7.87 -2.02 1.19
C GLN A 224 -6.53 -1.37 1.53
N GLY A 225 -5.51 -1.64 0.71
CA GLY A 225 -4.26 -0.88 0.63
C GLY A 225 -4.13 -0.24 -0.75
N LEU A 226 -3.60 0.98 -0.81
CA LEU A 226 -3.59 1.80 -2.03
C LEU A 226 -2.14 2.09 -2.45
N GLN A 227 -1.87 2.06 -3.75
CA GLN A 227 -0.60 2.50 -4.30
C GLN A 227 -0.82 3.57 -5.38
N PRO A 228 -1.07 4.83 -4.99
CA PRO A 228 -1.19 5.93 -5.95
C PRO A 228 0.18 6.29 -6.56
N PRO A 229 0.22 6.74 -7.82
CA PRO A 229 1.43 7.28 -8.42
C PRO A 229 1.91 8.52 -7.67
N ALA A 230 3.22 8.62 -7.43
CA ALA A 230 3.85 9.77 -6.77
C ALA A 230 4.77 10.49 -7.76
N ALA A 231 4.47 11.76 -8.07
CA ALA A 231 5.27 12.55 -9.01
C ALA A 231 5.45 11.92 -10.41
N VAL A 232 4.49 11.12 -10.88
CA VAL A 232 4.39 10.73 -12.30
C VAL A 232 3.60 11.83 -13.02
N SER A 233 4.29 12.87 -13.46
CA SER A 233 3.69 13.91 -14.31
C SER A 233 4.64 14.26 -15.45
N CYS A 234 4.35 13.66 -16.60
CA CYS A 234 4.32 14.36 -17.88
C CYS A 234 3.26 13.64 -18.73
N ARG A 235 2.05 14.22 -18.77
CA ARG A 235 0.80 13.70 -19.38
C ARG A 235 0.19 12.52 -18.61
N THR A 236 -0.82 12.83 -17.82
CA THR A 236 -1.82 11.86 -17.38
C THR A 236 -2.22 11.00 -18.59
N VAL A 237 -2.08 9.68 -18.50
CA VAL A 237 -2.89 8.76 -19.32
C VAL A 237 -4.28 8.66 -18.68
N SER A 238 -4.86 9.80 -18.27
CA SER A 238 -6.30 9.95 -18.29
C SER A 238 -6.59 10.67 -19.61
N LEU A 239 -6.67 9.87 -20.68
CA LEU A 239 -7.56 10.28 -21.75
C LEU A 239 -8.92 10.42 -21.08
N THR A 240 -9.38 11.66 -20.99
CA THR A 240 -10.74 12.08 -20.69
C THR A 240 -11.73 10.92 -20.76
N PRO A 241 -12.45 10.54 -19.68
CA PRO A 241 -13.69 9.83 -19.89
C PRO A 241 -14.51 10.74 -20.79
N HIS A 242 -14.80 10.29 -22.01
CA HIS A 242 -15.77 10.96 -22.87
C HIS A 242 -17.04 11.07 -22.05
N VAL A 243 -17.32 12.27 -21.54
CA VAL A 243 -18.64 12.65 -21.09
C VAL A 243 -19.54 12.31 -22.27
N CYS A 244 -20.48 11.39 -22.05
CA CYS A 244 -21.53 11.06 -23.01
C CYS A 244 -22.40 12.32 -23.17
N GLY A 245 -21.91 13.24 -24.00
CA GLY A 245 -22.53 14.51 -24.32
C GLY A 245 -23.32 14.37 -25.59
N TRP A 246 -24.62 14.08 -25.45
CA TRP A 246 -25.59 14.43 -26.46
C TRP A 246 -25.65 15.95 -26.57
N ALA A 247 -24.98 16.54 -27.57
CA ALA A 247 -25.36 17.82 -28.17
C ALA A 247 -24.66 18.02 -29.52
N TRP A 248 -25.49 18.23 -30.54
CA TRP A 248 -25.15 18.43 -31.95
C TRP A 248 -24.22 19.64 -32.22
N PRO A 249 -23.49 19.65 -33.35
CA PRO A 249 -22.44 20.63 -33.63
C PRO A 249 -23.04 21.97 -34.10
N ARG A 250 -22.50 23.08 -33.60
CA ARG A 250 -22.55 24.36 -34.32
C ARG A 250 -21.13 24.90 -34.51
N HIS A 251 -20.77 24.88 -35.78
CA HIS A 251 -19.71 25.55 -36.51
C HIS A 251 -18.96 26.70 -35.81
N LEU A 252 -17.63 26.54 -35.83
CA LEU A 252 -16.61 27.52 -36.19
C LEU A 252 -17.11 28.86 -36.76
N VAL A 253 -16.68 29.96 -36.11
CA VAL A 253 -16.27 31.19 -36.81
C VAL A 253 -15.04 31.76 -36.10
N LYS A 254 -13.84 31.47 -36.64
CA LYS A 254 -12.70 32.38 -36.58
C LYS A 254 -12.71 33.16 -37.89
N GLY A 255 -13.02 34.45 -37.82
CA GLY A 255 -12.80 35.37 -38.94
C GLY A 255 -11.30 35.54 -39.14
N CYS A 256 -10.80 35.09 -40.29
CA CYS A 256 -9.48 35.42 -40.79
C CYS A 256 -9.67 36.51 -41.85
N ASP A 257 -8.87 37.58 -41.73
CA ASP A 257 -8.90 38.74 -42.61
C ASP A 257 -8.72 38.38 -44.09
N ARG A 258 -9.48 39.07 -44.94
CA ARG A 258 -9.36 39.02 -46.41
C ARG A 258 -8.05 39.69 -46.85
N PRO A 259 -7.55 39.30 -48.04
CA PRO A 259 -7.51 40.28 -49.11
C PRO A 259 -7.95 39.75 -50.49
N GLY A 260 -8.76 40.56 -51.17
CA GLY A 260 -8.55 40.96 -52.57
C GLY A 260 -8.83 39.98 -53.73
N SER A 261 -9.75 40.42 -54.62
CA SER A 261 -9.87 40.13 -56.07
C SER A 261 -10.18 38.68 -56.49
N GLY A 262 -11.09 38.35 -57.40
CA GLY A 262 -11.98 39.07 -58.30
C GLY A 262 -12.53 38.08 -59.35
N ARG A 263 -13.72 38.38 -59.91
CA ARG A 263 -14.31 37.95 -61.21
C ARG A 263 -14.70 36.47 -61.49
N GLY A 264 -15.85 36.35 -62.19
CA GLY A 264 -16.34 35.21 -63.01
C GLY A 264 -17.48 34.43 -62.33
N GLU A 265 -18.76 34.49 -62.74
CA GLU A 265 -19.42 33.78 -63.89
C GLU A 265 -19.13 32.25 -63.85
N GLU A 266 -20.03 31.28 -63.98
CA GLU A 266 -21.40 31.09 -64.48
C GLU A 266 -21.91 29.73 -63.93
N ALA A 267 -23.20 29.59 -63.60
CA ALA A 267 -24.18 28.67 -64.22
C ALA A 267 -23.74 27.23 -64.54
N THR A 268 -24.24 26.24 -63.76
CA THR A 268 -25.24 25.21 -64.15
C THR A 268 -25.58 24.35 -62.92
#